data_AF-A0A9N9NQT5-F1
#
_entry.id   AF-A0A9N9NQT5-F1
#
_cell.length_a   1.000
_cell.length_b   1.000
_cell.length_c   1.000
_cell.angle_alpha   90.00
_cell.angle_beta   90.00
_cell.angle_gamma   90.00
#
_symmetry.space_group_name_H-M   'P 1'
#
loop_
_entity.id
_entity.type
_entity.pdbx_description
1 polymer ?
#
loop_
_entity_poly.entity_id
_entity_poly.type
_entity_poly.pdbx_seq_one_letter_code
_entity_poly.pdbx_strand_id
1 'polypeptide(L)' 'MSDELKVFQYTFNESNTTPKKRLPNIFITYRKEMMKKKPHNMPMTEYSRLVSKWWKELSEPKKSELQR' A
#
# COMPACT_ATOMS: atom_id res chain seq x y z
N MET A 1 -48.59 5.43 0.93
CA MET A 1 -47.21 5.20 1.42
C MET A 1 -46.47 4.54 0.28
N SER A 2 -45.81 5.30 -0.58
CA SER A 2 -45.11 4.74 -1.74
C SER A 2 -43.61 4.85 -1.45
N ASP A 3 -42.98 3.68 -1.32
CA ASP A 3 -41.58 3.51 -0.95
C ASP A 3 -40.64 4.24 -1.92
N GLU A 4 -39.77 5.08 -1.35
CA GLU A 4 -38.74 5.81 -2.07
C GLU A 4 -37.56 4.87 -2.37
N LEU A 5 -37.57 4.25 -3.56
CA LEU A 5 -36.48 3.41 -4.05
C LEU A 5 -35.23 4.25 -4.33
N LYS A 6 -34.17 4.06 -3.53
CA LYS A 6 -32.86 4.66 -3.75
C LYS A 6 -31.98 3.72 -4.59
N VAL A 7 -31.71 4.11 -5.84
CA VAL A 7 -30.80 3.40 -6.74
C VAL A 7 -29.38 3.92 -6.53
N PHE A 8 -28.48 3.07 -6.07
CA PHE A 8 -27.05 3.38 -5.96
C PHE A 8 -26.31 2.81 -7.17
N GLN A 9 -25.84 3.67 -8.07
CA GLN A 9 -24.99 3.27 -9.18
C GLN A 9 -23.53 3.19 -8.70
N TYR A 10 -22.97 1.99 -8.66
CA TYR A 10 -21.54 1.78 -8.39
C TYR A 10 -20.78 1.67 -9.71
N THR A 11 -20.09 2.73 -10.11
CA THR A 11 -19.15 2.67 -11.24
C THR A 11 -17.79 2.22 -10.71
N PHE A 12 -17.40 0.97 -11.01
CA PHE A 12 -16.04 0.51 -10.77
C PHE A 12 -15.11 1.23 -11.75
N ASN A 13 -14.24 2.09 -11.23
CA ASN A 13 -13.15 2.65 -12.02
C ASN A 13 -12.14 1.53 -12.25
N GLU A 14 -12.24 0.84 -13.39
CA GLU A 14 -11.15 0.02 -13.89
C GLU A 14 -9.93 0.94 -13.95
N SER A 15 -8.94 0.65 -13.11
CA SER A 15 -7.74 1.46 -13.04
C SER A 15 -7.03 1.34 -14.38
N ASN A 16 -7.29 2.26 -15.29
CA ASN A 16 -6.36 2.62 -16.34
C ASN A 16 -5.06 2.91 -15.62
N THR A 17 -4.12 1.96 -15.65
CA THR A 17 -2.80 2.11 -15.04
C THR A 17 -2.03 3.14 -15.85
N THR A 18 -2.39 4.41 -15.69
CA THR A 18 -1.59 5.52 -16.19
C THR A 18 -0.19 5.35 -15.60
N PRO A 19 0.87 5.42 -16.41
CA PRO A 19 2.23 5.24 -15.92
C PRO A 19 2.46 6.20 -14.75
N LYS A 20 2.97 5.66 -13.63
CA LYS A 20 3.23 6.47 -12.45
C LYS A 20 4.19 7.59 -12.84
N LYS A 21 3.78 8.83 -12.54
CA LYS A 21 4.54 10.05 -12.85
C LYS A 21 5.96 10.07 -12.26
N ARG A 22 6.25 9.22 -11.26
CA ARG A 22 7.55 9.13 -10.57
C ARG A 22 7.91 7.68 -10.28
N LEU A 23 9.21 7.38 -10.35
CA LEU A 23 9.76 6.12 -9.86
C LEU A 23 9.50 5.98 -8.35
N PRO A 24 9.10 4.80 -7.88
CA PRO A 24 8.90 4.56 -6.46
C PRO A 24 10.23 4.67 -5.70
N ASN A 25 10.19 5.34 -4.55
CA ASN A 25 11.32 5.37 -3.62
C ASN A 25 11.61 3.93 -3.10
N ILE A 26 12.87 3.63 -2.78
CA ILE A 26 13.35 2.39 -2.17
C ILE A 26 12.45 1.94 -0.99
N PHE A 27 12.01 2.88 -0.14
CA PHE A 27 11.08 2.56 0.94
C PHE A 27 9.73 1.99 0.45
N ILE A 28 9.22 2.48 -0.68
CA ILE A 28 7.97 1.99 -1.28
C ILE A 28 8.16 0.57 -1.80
N THR A 29 9.31 0.26 -2.38
CA THR A 29 9.68 -1.11 -2.79
C THR A 29 9.72 -2.04 -1.58
N TYR A 30 10.45 -1.66 -0.53
CA TYR A 30 10.53 -2.38 0.74
C TYR A 30 9.14 -2.62 1.36
N ARG A 31 8.31 -1.57 1.43
CA ARG A 31 6.96 -1.67 1.98
C ARG A 31 6.11 -2.65 1.17
N LYS A 32 6.23 -2.65 -0.15
CA LYS A 32 5.48 -3.57 -1.03
C LYS A 32 5.85 -5.03 -0.74
N GLU A 33 7.12 -5.32 -0.49
CA GLU A 33 7.56 -6.66 -0.08
C GLU A 33 7.02 -7.04 1.29
N MET A 34 7.07 -6.12 2.25
CA MET A 34 6.55 -6.36 3.60
C MET A 34 5.03 -6.59 3.59
N MET A 35 4.26 -5.95 2.72
CA MET A 35 2.80 -6.18 2.62
C MET A 35 2.43 -7.64 2.37
N LYS A 36 3.29 -8.45 1.73
CA LYS A 36 3.08 -9.90 1.56
C LYS A 36 3.07 -10.65 2.91
N LYS A 37 3.69 -10.08 3.94
CA LYS A 37 3.82 -10.63 5.29
C LYS A 37 2.86 -9.95 6.28
N LYS A 38 1.90 -9.14 5.80
CA LYS A 38 0.95 -8.43 6.67
C LYS A 38 0.03 -9.44 7.37
N PRO A 39 -0.08 -9.42 8.71
CA PRO A 39 -1.06 -10.24 9.42
C PRO A 39 -2.49 -9.81 9.09
N HIS A 40 -3.39 -10.78 8.96
CA HIS A 40 -4.77 -10.56 8.49
C HIS A 40 -5.54 -9.59 9.40
N ASN A 41 -5.37 -9.73 10.73
CA ASN A 41 -6.14 -8.98 11.72
C ASN A 41 -5.47 -7.66 12.18
N MET A 42 -4.57 -7.09 11.38
CA MET A 42 -3.90 -5.83 11.71
C MET A 42 -4.38 -4.69 10.81
N PRO A 43 -4.76 -3.53 11.38
CA PRO A 43 -5.03 -2.33 10.62
C PRO A 43 -3.85 -1.91 9.74
N MET A 44 -4.14 -1.41 8.53
CA MET A 44 -3.10 -0.96 7.59
C MET A 44 -2.26 0.18 8.16
N THR A 45 -2.87 1.07 8.95
CA THR A 45 -2.21 2.19 9.62
C THR A 45 -1.14 1.73 10.59
N GLU A 46 -1.47 0.79 11.47
CA GLU A 46 -0.54 0.19 12.44
C GLU A 46 0.58 -0.56 11.75
N TYR A 47 0.24 -1.40 10.76
CA TYR A 47 1.23 -2.14 10.02
C TYR A 47 2.20 -1.21 9.27
N SER A 48 1.70 -0.09 8.73
CA SER A 48 2.54 0.91 8.06
C SER A 48 3.50 1.59 9.03
N ARG A 49 3.08 1.87 10.27
CA ARG A 49 3.98 2.40 11.33
C ARG A 49 5.10 1.41 11.66
N LEU A 50 4.77 0.12 11.77
CA LEU A 50 5.77 -0.94 12.02
C LEU A 50 6.78 -1.06 10.88
N VAL A 51 6.31 -1.10 9.63
CA VAL A 51 7.19 -1.15 8.45
C VAL A 51 8.12 0.06 8.40
N SER A 52 7.63 1.26 8.74
CA SER A 52 8.49 2.44 8.86
C SER A 52 9.53 2.32 9.98
N LYS A 53 9.20 1.68 11.10
CA LYS A 53 10.15 1.41 12.20
C LYS A 53 11.23 0.42 11.75
N TRP A 54 10.84 -0.71 11.16
CA TRP A 54 11.77 -1.71 10.62
C TRP A 54 12.67 -1.14 9.53
N TRP A 55 12.15 -0.24 8.70
CA TRP A 55 12.96 0.45 7.70
C TRP A 55 14.05 1.33 8.32
N LYS A 56 13.75 2.02 9.42
CA LYS A 56 14.75 2.82 10.15
C LYS A 56 15.82 1.93 10.80
N GLU A 57 15.40 0.79 11.35
CA GLU A 57 16.26 -0.19 11.99
C GLU A 57 17.09 -1.04 11.00
N LEU A 58 16.70 -1.08 9.72
CA LEU A 58 17.42 -1.80 8.68
C LEU A 58 18.82 -1.20 8.48
N SER A 59 19.85 -2.05 8.46
CA SER A 59 21.22 -1.63 8.15
C SER A 59 21.34 -1.13 6.70
N GLU A 60 22.22 -0.15 6.48
CA GLU A 60 22.48 0.41 5.15
C GLU A 60 22.78 -0.61 4.03
N PRO A 61 23.56 -1.69 4.25
CA PRO A 61 23.78 -2.69 3.19
C PRO A 61 22.49 -3.34 2.69
N LYS A 62 21.53 -3.64 3.59
CA LYS A 62 20.22 -4.18 3.18
C LYS A 62 19.36 -3.16 2.43
N LYS A 63 19.52 -1.86 2.73
CA LYS A 63 18.83 -0.79 2.00
C LYS A 63 19.37 -0.67 0.57
N SER A 64 20.67 -0.88 0.38
CA SER A 64 21.31 -0.87 -0.95
C SER A 64 20.88 -2.05 -1.82
N GLU A 65 20.60 -3.22 -1.25
CA GLU A 65 20.07 -4.38 -2.00
C GLU A 65 18.70 -4.07 -2.63
N LEU A 66 17.89 -3.24 -1.97
CA LEU A 66 16.56 -2.83 -2.43
C LEU A 66 16.58 -1.71 -3.47
N GLN A 67 17.77 -1.17 -3.79
CA GLN A 67 17.98 -0.12 -4.77
C GLN A 67 18.29 -0.66 -6.18
N ARG A 68 18.58 -1.97 -6.31
CA ARG A 68 18.78 -2.66 -7.60
C ARG A 68 17.47 -2.89 -8.33
#